data_AF-A0A5B6ZHB6-F1
#
_entry.id   AF-A0A5B6ZHB6-F1
#
_cell.length_a   1.000
_cell.length_b   1.000
_cell.length_c   1.000
_cell.angle_alpha   90.00
_cell.angle_beta   90.00
_cell.angle_gamma   90.00
#
_symmetry.space_group_name_H-M   'P 1'
#
loop_
_entity.id
_entity.type
_entity.pdbx_description
1 polymer ?
#
loop_
_entity_poly.entity_id
_entity_poly.type
_entity_poly.pdbx_seq_one_letter_code
_entity_poly.pdbx_strand_id
1 'polypeptide(L)'
;MHDLRLIHTDLKPENILVVSPEHVKVPDYKVSLRSPKDGSYFKIVPKSSAIKVIDFGSTTYDRQDQSYIVSTRHYRAPEVIFGLGWSYPCDIWSVGCILVELCSGEALFQTHENLEHLAMMERVLGPLPQHMLKRANRHAEKYVRRGRLDWPEGATSRESIKAVLKLPRLQVFIHIFLTFLILHMFKVILVWPVTRFAHVLCLK
;
A
#
# COMPACT_ATOMS: atom_id res chain seq x y z
N MET A 1 12.69 -10.08 10.11
CA MET A 1 12.66 -8.84 10.92
C MET A 1 11.66 -8.97 12.05
N HIS A 2 10.40 -9.28 11.75
CA HIS A 2 9.35 -9.47 12.76
C HIS A 2 9.70 -10.59 13.77
N ASP A 3 10.37 -11.67 13.36
CA ASP A 3 10.90 -12.72 14.27
C ASP A 3 11.92 -12.18 15.31
N LEU A 4 12.60 -11.08 14.99
CA LEU A 4 13.52 -10.37 15.89
C LEU A 4 12.81 -9.28 16.70
N ARG A 5 11.48 -9.26 16.66
CA ARG A 5 10.59 -8.26 17.29
C ARG A 5 10.81 -6.83 16.81
N LEU A 6 11.34 -6.65 15.60
CA LEU A 6 11.55 -5.34 14.97
C LEU A 6 10.45 -5.06 13.96
N ILE A 7 10.02 -3.80 13.86
CA ILE A 7 9.07 -3.26 12.89
C ILE A 7 9.81 -2.16 12.13
N HIS A 8 9.81 -2.21 10.79
CA HIS A 8 10.58 -1.26 9.98
C HIS A 8 9.95 0.14 10.01
N THR A 9 8.62 0.21 9.93
CA THR A 9 7.75 1.39 9.96
C THR A 9 7.86 2.35 8.79
N ASP A 10 8.90 2.29 7.95
CA ASP A 10 9.01 3.11 6.73
C ASP A 10 9.34 2.29 5.47
N LEU A 11 8.61 1.18 5.24
CA LEU A 11 8.76 0.41 4.01
C LEU A 11 8.15 1.16 2.82
N LYS A 12 8.96 1.37 1.79
CA LYS A 12 8.63 2.04 0.53
C LYS A 12 9.63 1.63 -0.55
N PRO A 13 9.35 1.80 -1.86
CA PRO A 13 10.24 1.40 -2.94
C PRO A 13 11.63 2.01 -2.83
N GLU A 14 11.74 3.26 -2.33
CA GLU A 14 13.01 3.97 -2.13
C GLU A 14 13.92 3.26 -1.11
N ASN A 15 13.34 2.48 -0.21
CA ASN A 15 14.04 1.73 0.85
C ASN A 15 14.30 0.26 0.46
N ILE A 16 14.12 -0.11 -0.82
CA ILE A 16 14.40 -1.44 -1.36
C ILE A 16 15.38 -1.30 -2.53
N LEU A 17 16.61 -1.74 -2.33
CA LEU A 17 17.65 -1.65 -3.37
C LEU A 17 17.91 -3.00 -4.03
N VAL A 18 18.16 -2.96 -5.34
CA VAL A 18 18.69 -4.11 -6.09
C VAL A 18 20.15 -4.32 -5.68
N VAL A 19 20.52 -5.57 -5.43
CA VAL A 19 21.87 -5.95 -4.96
C VAL A 19 22.95 -5.67 -6.01
N SER A 20 22.61 -5.77 -7.30
CA SER A 20 23.52 -5.53 -8.42
C SER A 20 22.94 -4.48 -9.38
N PRO A 21 23.74 -3.52 -9.87
CA PRO A 21 23.32 -2.56 -10.87
C PRO A 21 23.34 -3.13 -12.30
N GLU A 22 23.78 -4.38 -12.48
CA GLU A 22 23.81 -5.02 -13.79
C GLU A 22 22.40 -5.11 -14.40
N HIS A 23 22.29 -4.74 -15.67
CA HIS A 23 21.04 -4.72 -16.39
C HIS A 23 21.20 -5.32 -17.79
N VAL A 24 20.10 -5.80 -18.34
CA VAL A 24 20.03 -6.35 -19.69
C VAL A 24 18.98 -5.60 -20.51
N LYS A 25 19.22 -5.49 -21.81
CA LYS A 25 18.25 -4.95 -22.77
C LYS A 25 17.41 -6.11 -23.28
N VAL A 26 16.10 -6.04 -23.07
CA VAL A 26 15.16 -7.04 -23.60
C VAL A 26 14.20 -6.37 -24.58
N PRO A 27 13.83 -7.02 -25.70
CA PRO A 27 12.90 -6.42 -26.66
C PRO A 27 11.54 -6.12 -26.01
N ASP A 28 10.97 -4.95 -26.32
CA ASP A 28 9.67 -4.53 -25.84
C ASP A 28 8.58 -4.76 -26.88
N TYR A 29 8.02 -5.97 -26.85
CA TYR A 29 6.97 -6.40 -27.78
C TYR A 29 5.61 -5.70 -27.54
N LYS A 30 5.42 -4.92 -26.46
CA LYS A 30 4.17 -4.19 -26.21
C LYS A 30 3.98 -2.96 -27.12
N VAL A 31 5.08 -2.38 -27.62
CA VAL A 31 5.04 -1.16 -28.46
C VAL A 31 4.76 -1.48 -29.95
N SER A 32 5.04 -2.71 -30.40
CA SER A 32 4.83 -3.15 -31.80
C SER A 32 3.37 -3.12 -32.28
N LEU A 33 2.39 -2.97 -31.38
CA LEU A 33 0.97 -2.91 -31.76
C LEU A 33 0.50 -1.50 -32.17
N ARG A 34 1.27 -0.43 -31.90
CA ARG A 34 0.79 0.95 -32.09
C ARG A 34 1.43 1.74 -33.23
N SER A 35 2.49 1.28 -33.88
CA SER A 35 3.01 1.88 -35.14
C SER A 35 4.13 1.01 -35.76
N PRO A 36 4.09 0.72 -37.08
CA PRO A 36 5.21 0.15 -37.80
C PRO A 36 6.12 1.29 -38.30
N LYS A 37 7.00 1.81 -37.44
CA LYS A 37 8.11 2.68 -37.88
C LYS A 37 9.40 2.29 -37.15
N ASP A 38 10.15 1.42 -37.81
CA ASP A 38 11.62 1.36 -37.85
C ASP A 38 12.40 1.77 -36.59
N GLY A 39 12.17 1.05 -35.49
CA GLY A 39 12.97 1.16 -34.28
C GLY A 39 12.67 0.00 -33.34
N SER A 40 13.65 -0.87 -33.11
CA SER A 40 13.52 -1.93 -32.11
C SER A 40 13.45 -1.29 -30.72
N TYR A 41 12.25 -1.23 -30.14
CA TYR A 41 12.08 -0.79 -28.76
C TYR A 41 12.65 -1.85 -27.81
N PHE A 42 13.53 -1.43 -26.90
CA PHE A 42 14.07 -2.28 -25.84
C PHE A 42 13.71 -1.69 -24.48
N LYS A 43 13.41 -2.54 -23.50
CA LYS A 43 13.33 -2.16 -22.08
C LYS A 43 14.59 -2.63 -21.35
N ILE A 44 15.05 -1.81 -20.41
CA ILE A 44 16.15 -2.14 -19.52
C ILE A 44 15.57 -2.81 -18.28
N VAL A 45 16.05 -4.02 -17.97
CA VAL A 45 15.63 -4.75 -16.76
C VAL A 45 16.86 -5.16 -15.96
N PRO A 46 16.78 -5.19 -14.61
CA PRO A 46 17.84 -5.75 -13.79
C PRO A 46 18.15 -7.19 -14.20
N LYS A 47 19.43 -7.55 -14.23
CA LYS A 47 19.87 -8.91 -14.53
C LYS A 47 19.53 -9.89 -13.39
N SER A 48 19.41 -9.37 -12.17
CA SER A 48 19.05 -10.11 -10.96
C SER A 48 17.93 -9.40 -10.22
N SER A 49 16.99 -10.16 -9.65
CA SER A 49 15.92 -9.67 -8.78
C SER A 49 16.29 -9.67 -7.29
N ALA A 50 17.54 -9.98 -6.95
CA ALA A 50 18.02 -9.94 -5.57
C ALA A 50 17.92 -8.51 -5.02
N ILE A 51 17.25 -8.36 -3.88
CA ILE A 51 17.01 -7.07 -3.22
C ILE A 51 17.49 -7.08 -1.78
N LYS A 52 17.70 -5.88 -1.22
CA LYS A 52 17.92 -5.64 0.20
C LYS A 52 17.07 -4.47 0.68
N VAL A 53 16.51 -4.62 1.87
CA VAL A 53 15.86 -3.52 2.60
C VAL A 53 16.95 -2.67 3.24
N ILE A 54 16.79 -1.36 3.16
CA ILE A 54 17.69 -0.36 3.75
C ILE A 54 16.90 0.61 4.62
N ASP A 55 17.59 1.58 5.22
CA ASP A 55 17.01 2.68 6.00
C ASP A 55 16.23 2.24 7.25
N PHE A 56 16.98 1.68 8.21
CA PHE A 56 16.46 1.26 9.51
C PHE A 56 16.34 2.44 10.50
N GLY A 57 16.43 3.70 10.05
CA GLY A 57 16.44 4.88 10.93
C GLY A 57 15.13 5.07 11.71
N SER A 58 14.02 4.56 11.18
CA SER A 58 12.70 4.55 11.84
C SER A 58 12.33 3.18 12.44
N THR A 59 13.20 2.18 12.34
CA THR A 59 12.92 0.84 12.86
C THR A 59 12.78 0.88 14.38
N THR A 60 11.76 0.20 14.90
CA THR A 60 11.49 0.13 16.34
C THR A 60 11.22 -1.31 16.77
N TYR A 61 11.36 -1.57 18.08
CA TYR A 61 10.86 -2.80 18.66
C TYR A 61 9.34 -2.73 18.81
N ASP A 62 8.67 -3.88 18.73
CA ASP A 62 7.28 -3.99 19.12
C ASP A 62 7.13 -3.62 20.61
N ARG A 63 6.28 -2.64 20.90
CA ARG A 63 6.02 -2.14 22.26
C ARG A 63 4.53 -1.93 22.44
N GLN A 64 4.08 -2.02 23.68
CA GLN A 64 2.74 -1.61 24.06
C GLN A 64 2.58 -0.08 23.84
N ASP A 65 1.39 0.34 23.43
CA ASP A 65 0.97 1.75 23.28
C ASP A 65 1.64 2.59 22.16
N GLN A 66 2.01 1.97 21.04
CA GLN A 66 2.49 2.68 19.85
C GLN A 66 1.36 3.38 19.09
N SER A 67 1.06 4.63 19.43
CA SER A 67 -0.04 5.42 18.83
C SER A 67 0.42 6.61 17.98
N TYR A 68 1.73 6.82 17.81
CA TYR A 68 2.27 7.92 17.00
C TYR A 68 2.22 7.59 15.49
N ILE A 69 2.29 8.62 14.66
CA ILE A 69 2.24 8.46 13.20
C ILE A 69 3.58 7.92 12.70
N VAL A 70 3.52 6.85 11.94
CA VAL A 70 4.65 6.25 11.22
C VAL A 70 4.37 6.12 9.73
N SER A 71 5.39 5.67 9.00
CA SER A 71 5.39 5.42 7.55
C SER A 71 5.25 6.67 6.70
N THR A 72 5.90 6.64 5.55
CA THR A 72 5.61 7.55 4.45
C THR A 72 4.13 7.40 4.03
N ARG A 73 3.45 8.52 3.79
CA ARG A 73 1.98 8.60 3.70
C ARG A 73 1.37 7.58 2.74
N HIS A 74 1.92 7.39 1.53
CA HIS A 74 1.35 6.51 0.50
C HIS A 74 1.33 5.02 0.90
N TYR A 75 2.17 4.62 1.85
CA TYR A 75 2.32 3.24 2.32
C TYR A 75 1.81 3.06 3.76
N ARG A 76 1.15 4.08 4.31
CA ARG A 76 0.69 4.11 5.70
C ARG A 76 -0.59 3.29 5.87
N ALA A 77 -0.59 2.42 6.88
CA ALA A 77 -1.72 1.58 7.21
C ALA A 77 -2.91 2.37 7.82
N PRO A 78 -4.16 1.93 7.62
CA PRO A 78 -5.35 2.60 8.13
C PRO A 78 -5.38 2.69 9.66
N GLU A 79 -4.89 1.68 10.39
CA GLU A 79 -4.80 1.69 11.85
C GLU A 79 -3.87 2.80 12.37
N VAL A 80 -2.83 3.16 11.60
CA VAL A 80 -1.95 4.29 11.92
C VAL A 80 -2.71 5.62 11.71
N ILE A 81 -3.52 5.73 10.65
CA ILE A 81 -4.31 6.93 10.37
C ILE A 81 -5.41 7.14 11.41
N PHE A 82 -6.09 6.06 11.82
CA PHE A 82 -7.11 6.10 12.88
C PHE A 82 -6.53 6.17 14.30
N GLY A 83 -5.21 5.97 14.45
CA GLY A 83 -4.53 5.96 15.73
C GLY A 83 -4.99 4.84 16.66
N LEU A 84 -5.22 3.65 16.12
CA LEU A 84 -5.71 2.46 16.85
C LEU A 84 -4.61 1.67 17.57
N GLY A 85 -3.38 2.16 17.51
CA GLY A 85 -2.19 1.36 17.75
C GLY A 85 -1.75 0.61 16.49
N TRP A 86 -0.46 0.35 16.36
CA TRP A 86 0.11 -0.44 15.28
C TRP A 86 1.23 -1.35 15.80
N SER A 87 1.57 -2.36 15.01
CA SER A 87 2.63 -3.34 15.27
C SER A 87 3.08 -3.90 13.91
N TYR A 88 3.60 -5.13 13.85
CA TYR A 88 4.03 -5.83 12.63
C TYR A 88 3.10 -5.69 11.40
N PRO A 89 1.75 -5.70 11.53
CA PRO A 89 0.88 -5.63 10.37
C PRO A 89 0.97 -4.32 9.56
N CYS A 90 1.48 -3.23 10.14
CA CYS A 90 1.64 -1.99 9.37
C CYS A 90 2.69 -2.13 8.26
N ASP A 91 3.78 -2.87 8.50
CA ASP A 91 4.78 -3.18 7.48
C ASP A 91 4.18 -4.06 6.38
N ILE A 92 3.31 -5.01 6.75
CA ILE A 92 2.62 -5.89 5.80
C ILE A 92 1.73 -5.06 4.87
N TRP A 93 0.99 -4.09 5.42
CA TRP A 93 0.23 -3.13 4.61
C TRP A 93 1.13 -2.37 3.61
N SER A 94 2.25 -1.82 4.08
CA SER A 94 3.20 -1.10 3.22
C SER A 94 3.73 -1.98 2.09
N VAL A 95 4.08 -3.23 2.37
CA VAL A 95 4.48 -4.22 1.35
C VAL A 95 3.36 -4.46 0.33
N GLY A 96 2.12 -4.53 0.77
CA GLY A 96 0.96 -4.65 -0.12
C GLY A 96 0.86 -3.50 -1.13
N CYS A 97 1.04 -2.27 -0.66
CA CYS A 97 1.07 -1.09 -1.52
C CYS A 97 2.25 -1.13 -2.51
N ILE A 98 3.46 -1.46 -2.05
CA ILE A 98 4.66 -1.58 -2.89
C ILE A 98 4.47 -2.62 -3.99
N LEU A 99 3.89 -3.78 -3.67
CA LEU A 99 3.64 -4.83 -4.65
C LEU A 99 2.67 -4.38 -5.75
N VAL A 100 1.63 -3.59 -5.40
CA VAL A 100 0.75 -3.02 -6.43
C VAL A 100 1.48 -2.02 -7.29
N GLU A 101 2.28 -1.14 -6.68
CA GLU A 101 3.08 -0.13 -7.39
C GLU A 101 4.11 -0.76 -8.34
N LEU A 102 4.77 -1.84 -7.94
CA LEU A 102 5.68 -2.58 -8.83
C LEU A 102 4.95 -3.20 -10.03
N CYS A 103 3.66 -3.51 -9.90
CA CYS A 103 2.85 -4.05 -11.00
C CYS A 103 2.32 -2.94 -11.92
N SER A 104 1.82 -1.84 -11.35
CA SER A 104 1.20 -0.73 -12.09
C SER A 104 2.20 0.30 -12.62
N GLY A 105 3.36 0.45 -11.97
CA GLY A 105 4.30 1.55 -12.15
C GLY A 105 3.90 2.84 -11.43
N GLU A 106 2.81 2.84 -10.67
CA GLU A 106 2.22 4.02 -10.03
C GLU A 106 1.80 3.70 -8.60
N ALA A 107 2.05 4.61 -7.66
CA ALA A 107 1.68 4.44 -6.25
C ALA A 107 0.17 4.20 -6.10
N LEU A 108 -0.20 3.18 -5.30
CA LEU A 108 -1.60 2.78 -5.12
C LEU A 108 -2.45 3.90 -4.50
N PHE A 109 -1.90 4.61 -3.51
CA PHE A 109 -2.58 5.68 -2.78
C PHE A 109 -1.77 6.97 -2.84
N GLN A 110 -1.84 7.66 -3.98
CA GLN A 110 -1.19 8.95 -4.15
C GLN A 110 -2.05 10.07 -3.56
N THR A 111 -1.71 10.54 -2.37
CA THR A 111 -2.56 11.45 -1.60
C THR A 111 -1.79 12.38 -0.68
N HIS A 112 -2.36 13.54 -0.40
CA HIS A 112 -1.79 14.55 0.50
C HIS A 112 -2.57 14.74 1.81
N GLU A 113 -3.61 13.94 2.06
CA GLU A 113 -4.43 14.08 3.25
C GLU A 113 -5.02 12.75 3.74
N ASN A 114 -5.28 12.66 5.04
CA ASN A 114 -5.73 11.40 5.65
C ASN A 114 -7.15 10.98 5.25
N LEU A 115 -8.08 11.93 5.09
CA LEU A 115 -9.46 11.60 4.72
C LEU A 115 -9.56 11.08 3.29
N GLU A 116 -8.89 11.75 2.34
CA GLU A 116 -8.73 11.28 0.97
C GLU A 116 -8.07 9.90 0.96
N HIS A 117 -6.99 9.71 1.73
CA HIS A 117 -6.33 8.41 1.82
C HIS A 117 -7.29 7.30 2.27
N LEU A 118 -8.06 7.52 3.34
CA LEU A 118 -9.07 6.56 3.81
C LEU A 118 -10.17 6.32 2.76
N ALA A 119 -10.60 7.36 2.05
CA ALA A 119 -11.61 7.24 0.99
C ALA A 119 -11.07 6.46 -0.22
N MET A 120 -9.79 6.64 -0.58
CA MET A 120 -9.10 5.84 -1.59
C MET A 120 -9.04 4.36 -1.17
N MET A 121 -8.70 4.08 0.10
CA MET A 121 -8.71 2.71 0.61
C MET A 121 -10.12 2.11 0.52
N GLU A 122 -11.16 2.85 0.93
CA GLU A 122 -12.56 2.39 0.86
C GLU A 122 -13.00 2.12 -0.59
N ARG A 123 -12.57 2.98 -1.53
CA ARG A 123 -12.84 2.84 -2.96
C ARG A 123 -12.21 1.60 -3.57
N VAL A 124 -10.96 1.30 -3.19
CA VAL A 124 -10.16 0.20 -3.74
C VAL A 124 -10.54 -1.13 -3.09
N LEU A 125 -10.62 -1.18 -1.76
CA LEU A 125 -10.73 -2.40 -0.96
C LEU A 125 -12.17 -2.71 -0.50
N GLY A 126 -13.09 -1.75 -0.62
CA GLY A 126 -14.44 -1.83 -0.07
C GLY A 126 -14.54 -1.18 1.32
N PRO A 127 -15.71 -1.28 1.98
CA PRO A 127 -16.00 -0.53 3.19
C PRO A 127 -14.97 -0.77 4.31
N LEU A 128 -14.58 0.31 4.99
CA LEU A 128 -13.76 0.26 6.20
C LEU A 128 -14.49 -0.54 7.30
N PRO A 129 -13.79 -1.40 8.06
CA PRO A 129 -14.42 -2.18 9.12
C PRO A 129 -15.02 -1.28 10.20
N GLN A 130 -16.26 -1.56 10.59
CA GLN A 130 -16.99 -0.75 11.57
C GLN A 130 -16.30 -0.63 12.93
N HIS A 131 -15.55 -1.65 13.35
CA HIS A 131 -14.80 -1.59 14.61
C HIS A 131 -13.63 -0.60 14.55
N MET A 132 -13.04 -0.35 13.37
CA MET A 132 -11.98 0.65 13.21
C MET A 132 -12.57 2.06 13.30
N LEU A 133 -13.69 2.30 12.60
CA LEU A 133 -14.39 3.58 12.63
C LEU A 133 -14.84 3.97 14.05
N LYS A 134 -15.35 3.00 14.82
CA LYS A 134 -15.80 3.20 16.21
C LYS A 134 -14.68 3.44 17.21
N ARG A 135 -13.47 2.97 16.91
CA ARG A 135 -12.30 3.06 17.81
C ARG A 135 -11.33 4.17 17.41
N ALA A 136 -11.64 4.94 16.37
CA ALA A 136 -10.85 6.09 15.94
C ALA A 136 -10.53 6.98 17.14
N ASN A 137 -9.26 7.39 17.27
CA ASN A 137 -8.87 8.25 18.37
C ASN A 137 -9.38 9.70 18.17
N ARG A 138 -9.19 10.55 19.18
CA ARG A 138 -9.60 11.96 19.18
C ARG A 138 -9.15 12.76 17.96
N HIS A 139 -8.01 12.42 17.35
CA HIS A 139 -7.50 13.12 16.16
C HIS A 139 -8.16 12.64 14.87
N ALA A 140 -8.64 11.39 14.84
CA ALA A 140 -9.23 10.73 13.68
C ALA A 140 -10.77 10.71 13.69
N GLU A 141 -11.42 10.99 14.82
CA GLU A 141 -12.89 11.10 14.95
C GLU A 141 -13.52 12.03 13.91
N LYS A 142 -12.81 13.10 13.53
CA LYS A 142 -13.25 14.05 12.50
C LYS A 142 -13.44 13.42 11.11
N TYR A 143 -12.86 12.25 10.86
CA TYR A 143 -13.01 11.51 9.60
C TYR A 143 -14.25 10.61 9.60
N VAL A 144 -14.99 10.50 10.71
CA VAL A 144 -16.12 9.59 10.86
C VAL A 144 -17.38 10.37 11.19
N ARG A 145 -18.43 10.19 10.38
CA ARG A 145 -19.75 10.79 10.60
C ARG A 145 -20.82 9.72 10.50
N ARG A 146 -21.65 9.58 11.55
CA ARG A 146 -22.76 8.61 11.62
C ARG A 146 -22.33 7.15 11.33
N GLY A 147 -21.14 6.75 11.82
CA GLY A 147 -20.62 5.39 11.65
C GLY A 147 -20.10 5.07 10.23
N ARG A 148 -19.85 6.08 9.42
CA ARG A 148 -19.25 5.98 8.08
C ARG A 148 -18.14 7.00 7.93
N LEU A 149 -17.28 6.81 6.94
CA LEU A 149 -16.28 7.81 6.59
C LEU A 149 -17.00 9.12 6.18
N ASP A 150 -16.51 10.25 6.66
CA ASP A 150 -17.06 11.57 6.35
C ASP A 150 -16.63 12.05 4.94
N TRP A 151 -16.96 11.27 3.93
CA TRP A 151 -16.60 11.52 2.53
C TRP A 151 -17.81 11.22 1.64
N PRO A 152 -18.11 12.06 0.62
CA PRO A 152 -17.30 13.18 0.13
C PRO A 152 -17.50 14.52 0.87
N GLU A 153 -18.45 14.62 1.80
CA GLU A 153 -18.83 15.89 2.44
C GLU A 153 -17.70 16.52 3.26
N GLY A 154 -16.80 15.72 3.84
CA GLY A 154 -15.63 16.20 4.57
C GLY A 154 -14.38 16.41 3.72
N ALA A 155 -14.42 16.14 2.40
CA ALA A 155 -13.26 16.29 1.52
C ALA A 155 -12.78 17.74 1.46
N THR A 156 -11.47 17.96 1.40
CA THR A 156 -10.91 19.33 1.42
C THR A 156 -11.07 20.08 0.11
N SER A 157 -11.23 19.37 -1.02
CA SER A 157 -11.36 19.98 -2.34
C SER A 157 -12.11 19.07 -3.33
N ARG A 158 -12.54 19.65 -4.46
CA ARG A 158 -13.12 18.88 -5.56
C ARG A 158 -12.08 17.98 -6.24
N GLU A 159 -10.83 18.39 -6.20
CA GLU A 159 -9.68 17.66 -6.74
C GLU A 159 -9.44 16.37 -5.95
N SER A 160 -9.52 16.44 -4.62
CA SER A 160 -9.49 15.28 -3.70
C SER A 160 -10.61 14.28 -4.04
N ILE A 161 -11.84 14.77 -4.22
CA ILE A 161 -12.98 13.92 -4.61
C ILE A 161 -12.72 13.24 -5.96
N LYS A 162 -12.25 14.00 -6.96
CA LYS A 162 -11.94 13.45 -8.31
C LYS A 162 -10.83 12.40 -8.25
N ALA A 163 -9.80 12.63 -7.44
CA ALA A 163 -8.69 11.69 -7.27
C ALA A 163 -9.19 10.33 -6.76
N VAL A 164 -10.04 10.33 -5.72
CA VAL A 164 -10.67 9.11 -5.18
C VAL A 164 -11.56 8.43 -6.23
N LEU A 165 -12.40 9.18 -6.94
CA LEU A 165 -13.34 8.60 -7.91
C LEU A 165 -12.63 7.96 -9.12
N LYS A 166 -11.46 8.49 -9.51
CA LYS A 166 -10.64 7.97 -10.61
C LYS A 166 -10.02 6.60 -10.31
N LEU A 167 -9.84 6.25 -9.03
CA LEU A 167 -9.23 4.96 -8.67
C LEU A 167 -10.16 3.79 -9.03
N PRO A 168 -9.64 2.77 -9.75
CA PRO A 168 -10.39 1.56 -9.99
C PRO A 168 -10.45 0.70 -8.72
N ARG A 169 -11.42 -0.23 -8.66
CA ARG A 169 -11.49 -1.21 -7.56
C ARG A 169 -10.30 -2.17 -7.64
N LEU A 170 -9.90 -2.76 -6.52
CA LEU A 170 -8.80 -3.73 -6.47
C LEU A 170 -8.98 -4.85 -7.50
N GLN A 171 -10.21 -5.34 -7.69
CA GLN A 171 -10.54 -6.39 -8.68
C GLN A 171 -10.09 -6.03 -10.11
N VAL A 172 -10.17 -4.76 -10.50
CA VAL A 172 -9.80 -4.30 -11.83
C VAL A 172 -8.29 -4.27 -12.00
N PHE A 173 -7.55 -3.82 -10.97
CA PHE A 173 -6.09 -3.95 -10.96
C PHE A 173 -5.68 -5.41 -11.12
N ILE A 174 -6.34 -6.31 -10.39
CA ILE A 174 -6.02 -7.75 -10.42
C ILE A 174 -6.31 -8.39 -11.79
N HIS A 175 -7.38 -7.99 -12.49
CA HIS A 175 -7.67 -8.52 -13.83
C HIS A 175 -6.60 -8.17 -14.87
N ILE A 176 -5.84 -7.09 -14.64
CA ILE A 176 -4.74 -6.66 -15.52
C ILE A 176 -3.45 -7.44 -15.21
N PHE A 177 -3.28 -7.96 -13.98
CA PHE A 177 -2.07 -8.64 -13.51
C PHE A 177 -2.34 -10.14 -13.26
N LEU A 178 -2.09 -10.91 -14.33
CA LEU A 178 -2.55 -12.26 -14.71
C LEU A 178 -2.40 -13.48 -13.77
N THR A 179 -2.19 -13.40 -12.45
CA THR A 179 -2.06 -14.66 -11.65
C THR A 179 -2.87 -14.72 -10.36
N PHE A 180 -3.61 -15.84 -10.18
CA PHE A 180 -4.37 -16.19 -8.97
C PHE A 180 -3.54 -16.12 -7.68
N LEU A 181 -2.22 -16.35 -7.76
CA LEU A 181 -1.29 -16.28 -6.64
C LEU A 181 -1.16 -14.84 -6.11
N ILE A 182 -1.02 -13.89 -7.03
CA ILE A 182 -0.96 -12.45 -6.75
C ILE A 182 -2.30 -11.98 -6.14
N LEU A 183 -3.43 -12.50 -6.65
CA LEU A 183 -4.77 -12.23 -6.10
C LEU A 183 -4.92 -12.68 -4.64
N HIS A 184 -4.41 -13.88 -4.30
CA HIS A 184 -4.48 -14.37 -2.92
C HIS A 184 -3.57 -13.56 -2.01
N MET A 185 -2.34 -13.26 -2.44
CA MET A 185 -1.42 -12.42 -1.68
C MET A 185 -1.98 -11.02 -1.42
N PHE A 186 -2.55 -10.34 -2.42
CA PHE A 186 -3.12 -9.01 -2.23
C PHE A 186 -4.34 -9.00 -1.31
N LYS A 187 -5.25 -9.97 -1.46
CA LYS A 187 -6.40 -10.08 -0.55
C LYS A 187 -5.98 -10.51 0.86
N VAL A 188 -4.89 -11.25 1.00
CA VAL A 188 -4.38 -11.58 2.33
C VAL A 188 -3.75 -10.34 2.94
N ILE A 189 -2.83 -9.67 2.24
CA ILE A 189 -2.02 -8.53 2.70
C ILE A 189 -2.82 -7.23 2.93
N LEU A 190 -3.70 -6.87 2.00
CA LEU A 190 -4.41 -5.57 2.04
C LEU A 190 -5.81 -5.65 2.65
N VAL A 191 -6.36 -6.83 2.94
CA VAL A 191 -7.67 -6.91 3.61
C VAL A 191 -7.47 -6.63 5.10
N TRP A 192 -7.72 -5.36 5.44
CA TRP A 192 -7.84 -4.78 6.77
C TRP A 192 -7.11 -5.58 7.86
N PRO A 193 -5.84 -5.26 8.13
CA PRO A 193 -4.94 -6.07 8.96
C PRO A 193 -5.53 -6.51 10.30
N VAL A 194 -6.42 -5.70 10.86
CA VAL A 194 -7.14 -5.94 12.12
C VAL A 194 -8.10 -7.15 12.10
N THR A 195 -8.46 -7.68 10.92
CA THR A 195 -9.45 -8.78 10.81
C THR A 195 -8.88 -10.15 10.44
N ARG A 196 -7.64 -10.25 9.93
CA ARG A 196 -7.13 -11.54 9.40
C ARG A 196 -5.70 -11.92 9.77
N PHE A 197 -4.83 -10.98 10.15
CA PHE A 197 -3.40 -11.30 10.25
C PHE A 197 -2.91 -11.86 11.58
N ALA A 198 -3.68 -11.73 12.66
CA ALA A 198 -3.27 -12.27 13.96
C ALA A 198 -3.10 -13.81 13.96
N HIS A 199 -3.72 -14.54 13.02
CA HIS A 199 -3.76 -16.01 13.08
C HIS A 199 -2.95 -16.75 12.02
N VAL A 200 -2.53 -16.13 10.91
CA VAL A 200 -1.98 -16.88 9.74
C VAL A 200 -0.45 -16.77 9.59
N LEU A 201 0.19 -15.75 10.17
CA LEU A 201 1.65 -15.59 10.10
C LEU A 201 2.37 -15.56 11.46
N CYS A 202 1.64 -15.47 12.58
CA CYS A 202 2.20 -15.51 13.95
C CYS A 202 2.07 -16.89 14.63
N LEU A 203 1.67 -17.94 13.91
CA LEU A 203 1.69 -19.32 14.42
C LEU A 203 2.84 -20.10 13.78
N LYS A 204 4.06 -19.77 14.19
CA LYS A 204 5.15 -20.72 14.44
C LYS A 204 5.99 -20.21 15.60
#